data_AF-A0A2M7USM0-F1
#
_entry.id   AF-A0A2M7USM0-F1
#
_cell.length_a   1.000
_cell.length_b   1.000
_cell.length_c   1.000
_cell.angle_alpha   90.00
_cell.angle_beta   90.00
_cell.angle_gamma   90.00
#
_symmetry.space_group_name_H-M   'P 1'
#
loop_
_entity.id
_entity.type
_entity.pdbx_description
1 polymer ?
#
loop_
_entity_poly.entity_id
_entity_poly.type
_entity_poly.pdbx_seq_one_letter_code
_entity_poly.pdbx_strand_id
1 'polypeptide(L)'
;MNRFFILLVLAFSVLPFFFIDASGEMLFKTMEQNYNTGSVVYILLLIASVVVAPFTFPLFAIEGELFGVVPAALYNIFGWSMGATIAFLLARYLGKSYLE
;
A
#
# COMPACT_ATOMS: atom_id res chain seq x y z
N MET A 1 6.98 11.43 25.29
CA MET A 1 7.10 11.40 23.81
C MET A 1 7.37 12.84 23.35
N ASN A 2 8.54 13.11 22.76
CA ASN A 2 8.94 14.48 22.40
C ASN A 2 8.02 15.03 21.29
N ARG A 3 7.55 16.28 21.42
CA ARG A 3 6.70 16.95 20.42
C ARG A 3 7.31 16.90 19.00
N PHE A 4 8.63 16.96 18.91
CA PHE A 4 9.39 16.82 17.68
C PHE A 4 9.21 15.45 17.01
N PHE A 5 9.22 14.36 17.78
CA PHE A 5 9.03 13.00 17.27
C PHE A 5 7.62 12.83 16.68
N ILE A 6 6.61 13.40 17.34
CA ILE A 6 5.22 13.37 16.87
C ILE A 6 5.09 14.11 15.53
N LEU A 7 5.71 15.30 15.41
CA LEU A 7 5.70 16.06 14.17
C LEU A 7 6.39 15.33 13.03
N LEU A 8 7.49 14.62 13.31
CA LEU A 8 8.22 13.85 12.30
C LEU A 8 7.36 12.67 11.80
N VAL A 9 6.73 11.92 12.70
CA VAL A 9 5.82 10.82 12.33
C VAL A 9 4.65 11.35 11.50
N LEU A 10 4.02 12.44 11.92
CA LEU A 10 2.91 13.06 11.17
C LEU A 10 3.35 13.52 9.79
N ALA A 11 4.49 14.21 9.68
CA ALA A 11 5.01 14.64 8.39
C ALA A 11 5.24 13.43 7.47
N PHE A 12 5.85 12.36 8.00
CA PHE A 12 6.12 11.15 7.22
C PHE A 12 4.84 10.42 6.79
N SER A 13 3.79 10.40 7.61
CA SER A 13 2.49 9.80 7.26
C SER A 13 1.72 10.60 6.20
N VAL A 14 1.96 11.91 6.07
CA VAL A 14 1.26 12.78 5.11
C VAL A 14 1.98 12.84 3.76
N LEU A 15 3.31 12.65 3.72
CA LEU A 15 4.10 12.66 2.47
C LEU A 15 3.50 11.82 1.33
N PRO A 16 2.96 10.60 1.56
CA PRO A 16 2.45 9.80 0.46
C PRO A 16 1.16 10.34 -0.18
N PHE A 17 0.40 11.19 0.53
CA PHE A 17 -0.80 11.83 -0.01
C PHE A 17 -0.49 12.81 -1.15
N PHE A 18 0.75 13.30 -1.26
CA PHE A 18 1.16 14.12 -2.41
C PHE A 18 1.30 13.32 -3.70
N PHE A 19 1.33 11.99 -3.63
CA PHE A 19 1.47 11.09 -4.79
C PHE A 19 0.15 10.42 -5.19
N ILE A 20 -1.00 10.85 -4.64
CA ILE A 20 -2.34 10.31 -4.99
C ILE A 20 -2.55 10.36 -6.50
N ASP A 21 -2.43 11.55 -7.08
CA ASP A 21 -2.82 11.79 -8.48
C ASP A 21 -1.99 10.95 -9.45
N ALA A 22 -0.66 10.92 -9.25
CA ALA A 22 0.25 10.14 -10.07
C ALA A 22 -0.02 8.63 -9.98
N SER A 23 -0.32 8.12 -8.78
CA SER A 23 -0.64 6.70 -8.57
C SER A 23 -2.00 6.33 -9.17
N GLY A 24 -2.98 7.23 -9.09
CA GLY A 24 -4.31 7.09 -9.70
C GLY A 24 -4.24 7.06 -11.22
N GLU A 25 -3.54 8.02 -11.82
CA GLU A 25 -3.39 8.10 -13.28
C GLU A 25 -2.68 6.87 -13.87
N MET A 26 -1.63 6.38 -13.19
CA MET A 26 -0.92 5.16 -13.60
C MET A 26 -1.85 3.95 -13.60
N LEU A 27 -2.62 3.76 -12.52
CA LEU A 27 -3.56 2.64 -12.40
C LEU A 27 -4.72 2.76 -13.37
N PHE A 28 -5.29 3.95 -13.52
CA PHE A 28 -6.37 4.22 -14.46
C PHE A 28 -5.97 3.86 -15.88
N LYS A 29 -4.80 4.33 -16.33
CA LYS A 29 -4.24 4.00 -17.66
C LYS A 29 -3.98 2.50 -17.83
N THR A 30 -3.52 1.82 -16.78
CA THR A 30 -3.28 0.36 -16.81
C THR A 30 -4.61 -0.40 -16.91
N MET A 31 -5.65 0.07 -16.23
CA MET A 31 -6.99 -0.52 -16.27
C MET A 31 -7.71 -0.30 -17.60
N GLU A 32 -7.56 0.88 -18.21
CA GLU A 32 -8.09 1.16 -19.56
C GLU A 32 -7.53 0.21 -20.61
N GLN A 33 -6.24 -0.15 -20.48
CA GLN A 33 -5.60 -1.11 -21.39
C GLN A 33 -6.07 -2.54 -21.12
N ASN A 34 -6.08 -2.96 -19.86
CA ASN A 34 -6.56 -4.27 -19.45
C ASN A 34 -6.95 -4.30 -17.97
N TYR A 35 -8.24 -4.41 -17.70
CA TYR A 35 -8.80 -4.46 -16.35
C TYR A 35 -8.14 -5.54 -15.47
N ASN A 36 -7.92 -6.75 -16.00
CA ASN A 36 -7.32 -7.85 -15.24
C ASN A 36 -5.88 -7.53 -14.84
N THR A 37 -5.11 -6.92 -15.74
CA THR A 37 -3.74 -6.49 -15.45
C THR A 37 -3.74 -5.38 -14.41
N GLY A 38 -4.66 -4.41 -14.52
CA GLY A 38 -4.83 -3.35 -13.53
C GLY A 38 -5.13 -3.87 -12.13
N SER A 39 -6.04 -4.85 -12.00
CA SER A 39 -6.35 -5.49 -10.70
C SER A 39 -5.13 -6.20 -10.10
N VAL A 40 -4.34 -6.92 -10.91
CA VAL A 40 -3.13 -7.60 -10.43
C VAL A 40 -2.08 -6.58 -9.97
N VAL A 41 -1.85 -5.53 -10.76
CA VAL A 41 -0.92 -4.45 -10.40
C VAL A 41 -1.36 -3.76 -9.12
N TYR A 42 -2.66 -3.47 -8.97
CA TYR A 42 -3.24 -2.91 -7.75
C TYR A 42 -2.92 -3.76 -6.52
N ILE A 43 -3.20 -5.07 -6.56
CA ILE A 43 -2.96 -5.99 -5.45
C ILE A 43 -1.46 -6.05 -5.10
N LEU A 44 -0.58 -6.09 -6.10
CA LEU A 44 0.86 -6.12 -5.87
C LEU A 44 1.37 -4.83 -5.22
N LEU A 45 0.90 -3.67 -5.69
CA LEU A 45 1.22 -2.38 -5.08
C LEU A 45 0.67 -2.29 -3.66
N LEU A 46 -0.52 -2.83 -3.41
CA LEU A 46 -1.11 -2.88 -2.08
C LEU A 46 -0.30 -3.75 -1.13
N ILE A 47 0.11 -4.94 -1.56
CA ILE A 47 1.01 -5.83 -0.80
C ILE A 47 2.33 -5.10 -0.50
N ALA A 48 2.95 -4.49 -1.50
CA ALA A 48 4.20 -3.76 -1.33
C ALA A 48 4.06 -2.59 -0.35
N SER A 49 2.93 -1.87 -0.38
CA SER A 49 2.66 -0.76 0.53
C SER A 49 2.61 -1.18 2.01
N VAL A 50 2.16 -2.41 2.27
CA VAL A 50 2.12 -2.99 3.63
C VAL A 50 3.51 -3.48 4.05
N VAL A 51 4.25 -4.11 3.13
CA VAL A 51 5.55 -4.71 3.43
C VAL A 51 6.67 -3.67 3.62
N VAL A 52 6.66 -2.59 2.81
CA VAL A 52 7.77 -1.61 2.71
C VAL A 52 7.45 -0.31 3.46
N ALA A 53 6.56 -0.33 4.46
CA ALA A 53 6.14 0.87 5.19
C ALA A 53 7.32 1.83 5.51
N PRO A 54 7.18 3.16 5.32
CA PRO A 54 5.94 3.94 5.24
C PRO A 54 5.67 4.54 3.85
N PHE A 55 6.19 3.93 2.77
CA PHE A 55 5.88 4.31 1.38
C PHE A 55 4.46 3.88 1.00
N THR A 56 3.47 4.40 1.71
CA THR A 56 2.07 4.05 1.52
C THR A 56 1.52 4.83 0.35
N PHE A 57 1.54 4.27 -0.86
CA PHE A 57 0.67 4.82 -1.90
C PHE A 57 -0.77 4.83 -1.35
N PRO A 58 -1.48 5.97 -1.37
CA PRO A 58 -2.85 6.10 -0.88
C PRO A 58 -3.85 5.42 -1.85
N LEU A 59 -3.57 4.16 -2.18
CA LEU A 59 -4.31 3.30 -3.08
C LEU A 59 -5.77 3.16 -2.63
N PHE A 60 -5.99 3.12 -1.31
CA PHE A 60 -7.32 3.06 -0.72
C PHE A 60 -8.20 4.29 -1.04
N ALA A 61 -7.59 5.44 -1.34
CA ALA A 61 -8.34 6.67 -1.63
C ALA A 61 -8.93 6.66 -3.04
N ILE A 62 -8.32 5.91 -3.96
CA ILE A 62 -8.63 5.90 -5.39
C ILE A 62 -9.32 4.60 -5.85
N GLU A 63 -9.20 3.52 -5.09
CA GLU A 63 -9.72 2.19 -5.46
C GLU A 63 -11.24 2.14 -5.67
N GLY A 64 -12.00 2.93 -4.92
CA GLY A 64 -13.46 2.92 -4.97
C GLY A 64 -13.98 3.47 -6.30
N GLU A 65 -13.28 4.44 -6.86
CA GLU A 65 -13.55 4.99 -8.19
C GLU A 65 -13.07 4.05 -9.30
N LEU A 66 -11.92 3.39 -9.08
CA LEU A 66 -11.32 2.49 -10.07
C LEU A 66 -12.08 1.16 -10.25
N PHE A 67 -12.42 0.49 -9.15
CA PHE A 67 -12.94 -0.88 -9.16
C PHE A 67 -14.38 -0.99 -8.67
N GLY A 68 -14.93 0.06 -8.07
CA GLY A 68 -16.18 0.00 -7.32
C GLY A 68 -16.01 -0.63 -5.94
N VAL A 69 -17.02 -0.45 -5.08
CA VAL A 69 -16.92 -0.76 -3.64
C VAL A 69 -16.63 -2.23 -3.35
N VAL A 70 -17.34 -3.16 -4.02
CA VAL A 70 -17.24 -4.59 -3.71
C VAL A 70 -15.89 -5.18 -4.17
N PRO A 71 -15.45 -5.00 -5.43
CA PRO A 71 -14.15 -5.53 -5.85
C PRO A 71 -12.99 -4.89 -5.12
N ALA A 72 -13.04 -3.57 -4.86
CA ALA A 72 -12.02 -2.88 -4.06
C ALA A 72 -11.89 -3.47 -2.65
N ALA A 73 -13.02 -3.70 -1.97
CA ALA A 73 -13.02 -4.32 -0.65
C ALA A 73 -12.38 -5.72 -0.65
N LEU A 74 -12.69 -6.54 -1.66
CA LEU A 74 -12.07 -7.87 -1.80
C LEU A 74 -10.56 -7.76 -2.04
N TYR A 75 -10.13 -6.89 -2.96
CA TYR A 75 -8.72 -6.67 -3.25
C TYR A 75 -7.96 -6.17 -2.02
N ASN A 76 -8.57 -5.32 -1.20
CA ASN A 76 -8.00 -4.88 0.05
C ASN A 76 -7.80 -6.01 1.06
N ILE A 77 -8.85 -6.80 1.29
CA ILE A 77 -8.77 -7.93 2.22
C ILE A 77 -7.63 -8.87 1.81
N PHE A 78 -7.54 -9.20 0.51
CA PHE A 78 -6.48 -10.05 0.00
C PHE A 78 -5.09 -9.40 0.11
N GLY A 79 -4.92 -8.19 -0.41
CA GLY A 79 -3.62 -7.52 -0.47
C GLY A 79 -3.07 -7.19 0.92
N TRP A 80 -3.92 -6.75 1.85
CA TRP A 80 -3.49 -6.51 3.24
C TRP A 80 -3.17 -7.80 3.98
N SER A 81 -3.98 -8.84 3.83
CA SER A 81 -3.72 -10.12 4.49
C SER A 81 -2.40 -10.74 4.00
N MET A 82 -2.17 -10.71 2.68
CA MET A 82 -0.93 -11.19 2.07
C MET A 82 0.26 -10.31 2.48
N GLY A 83 0.14 -9.00 2.40
CA GLY A 83 1.18 -8.06 2.79
C GLY A 83 1.58 -8.21 4.25
N ALA A 84 0.61 -8.31 5.16
CA ALA A 84 0.87 -8.53 6.59
C ALA A 84 1.56 -9.88 6.84
N THR A 85 1.14 -10.94 6.14
CA THR A 85 1.77 -12.25 6.23
C THR A 85 3.23 -12.19 5.76
N ILE A 86 3.49 -11.55 4.62
CA ILE A 86 4.86 -11.38 4.08
C ILE A 86 5.71 -10.55 5.03
N ALA A 87 5.20 -9.42 5.51
CA ALA A 87 5.90 -8.55 6.47
C ALA A 87 6.28 -9.31 7.75
N PHE A 88 5.34 -10.11 8.28
CA PHE A 88 5.60 -10.97 9.44
C PHE A 88 6.68 -12.00 9.16
N LEU A 89 6.64 -12.70 8.01
CA LEU A 89 7.65 -13.68 7.65
C LEU A 89 9.03 -13.03 7.47
N LEU A 90 9.10 -11.86 6.83
CA LEU A 90 10.34 -11.09 6.69
C LEU A 90 10.89 -10.70 8.06
N ALA A 91 10.05 -10.16 8.95
CA ALA A 91 10.45 -9.83 10.32
C ALA A 91 10.95 -11.07 11.08
N ARG A 92 10.29 -12.22 10.93
CA ARG A 92 10.67 -13.47 11.58
C ARG A 92 12.01 -14.03 11.11
N TYR A 93 12.28 -14.01 9.81
CA TYR A 93 13.49 -14.63 9.25
C TYR A 93 14.68 -13.66 9.17
N LEU A 94 14.45 -12.38 8.85
CA LEU A 94 15.52 -11.39 8.72
C LEU A 94 15.81 -10.65 10.04
N GLY A 95 14.79 -10.49 10.90
CA GLY A 95 14.95 -9.83 12.20
C GLY A 95 15.74 -10.65 13.22
N LYS A 96 15.93 -11.96 12.98
CA LYS A 96 16.67 -12.85 13.89
C LYS A 96 18.13 -12.44 14.05
N SER A 97 18.73 -11.82 13.04
CA SER A 97 20.12 -11.36 13.07
C SER A 97 20.38 -10.14 13.97
N TYR A 98 19.34 -9.40 14.39
CA TYR A 98 19.49 -8.17 15.19
C TYR A 98 19.34 -8.40 16.70
N LEU A 99 19.05 -9.63 17.13
CA LEU A 99 18.82 -10.01 18.52
C LEU A 99 19.97 -10.83 19.15
N GLU A 100 21.04 -11.09 18.39
CA GLU A 100 22.32 -11.66 18.87
C GLU A 100 23.39 -10.58 18.90
#